data_AF-A0A530A0N0-F1
#
_entry.id   AF-A0A530A0N0-F1
#
_cell.length_a   1.000
_cell.length_b   1.000
_cell.length_c   1.000
_cell.angle_alpha   90.00
_cell.angle_beta   90.00
_cell.angle_gamma   90.00
#
_symmetry.space_group_name_H-M   'P 1'
#
loop_
_entity.id
_entity.type
_entity.pdbx_description
1 polymer ?
#
loop_
_entity_poly.entity_id
_entity_poly.type
_entity_poly.pdbx_seq_one_letter_code
_entity_poly.pdbx_strand_id
1 'polypeptide(L)'
;MAASTGKSFASRFGVHIAVLVFVVIWTIPTLGILVSSLRDKDQIIASGWWNSFASSSQTEAGRLPAASAQTQKDGKYVIEGNVFGDGAKRDISAFGVKAAAPTQYKAGTAADLGDGVTLQVNADGSFVLASPKAFEGDRGQRVYYASSAPPKFTTENYDAVLFSEGIGRSFMNSLTVTIPATIIPILIAAFAAYALAWMRFPGRALLIAVIIGLLVVPLQMSLIPLLKLYNGVGTFFGVPSKTYLGIWLAHTGFGLPFAIYLLRSYIAGLPREIM
;
A
#
# COMPACT_ATOMS: atom_id res chain seq x y z
N MET A 1 -4.11 29.98 48.98
CA MET A 1 -3.30 30.41 47.83
C MET A 1 -2.70 29.16 47.19
N ALA A 2 -3.27 28.68 46.09
CA ALA A 2 -2.69 27.56 45.34
C ALA A 2 -1.69 28.13 44.34
N ALA A 3 -0.40 27.83 44.53
CA ALA A 3 0.64 28.25 43.62
C ALA A 3 0.42 27.59 42.25
N SER A 4 0.17 28.42 41.23
CA SER A 4 0.23 27.98 39.84
C SER A 4 1.69 27.67 39.51
N THR A 5 2.06 26.40 39.60
CA THR A 5 3.34 25.89 39.08
C THR A 5 3.29 25.98 37.55
N GLY A 6 3.54 27.18 37.02
CA GLY A 6 3.71 27.40 35.60
C GLY A 6 4.85 26.54 35.09
N LYS A 7 4.55 25.50 34.30
CA LYS A 7 5.57 24.66 33.64
C LYS A 7 6.60 25.56 32.98
N SER A 8 7.88 25.37 33.32
CA SER A 8 8.99 26.20 32.85
C SER A 8 9.01 26.26 31.32
N PHE A 9 9.52 27.35 30.76
CA PHE A 9 9.69 27.53 29.31
C PHE A 9 10.43 26.32 28.68
N ALA A 10 11.44 25.79 29.37
CA ALA A 10 12.16 24.58 28.95
C ALA A 10 11.28 23.32 28.92
N SER A 11 10.38 23.13 29.88
CA SER A 11 9.41 22.02 29.88
C SER A 11 8.43 22.14 28.71
N ARG A 12 7.92 23.35 28.43
CA ARG A 12 7.05 23.58 27.28
C ARG A 12 7.80 23.33 25.98
N PHE A 13 9.00 23.87 25.82
CA PHE A 13 9.82 23.68 24.62
C PHE A 13 10.15 22.19 24.37
N GLY A 14 10.53 21.45 25.42
CA GLY A 14 10.75 20.01 25.33
C GLY A 14 9.53 19.22 24.87
N VAL A 15 8.33 19.58 25.36
CA VAL A 15 7.07 18.97 24.90
C VAL A 15 6.81 19.29 23.42
N HIS A 16 7.03 20.52 22.96
CA HIS A 16 6.82 20.87 21.55
C HIS A 16 7.79 20.13 20.63
N ILE A 17 9.06 19.98 21.02
CA ILE A 17 10.03 19.17 20.27
C ILE A 17 9.59 17.71 20.24
N ALA A 18 9.20 17.13 21.37
CA ALA A 18 8.73 15.75 21.42
C ALA A 18 7.51 15.54 20.50
N VAL A 19 6.53 16.43 20.56
CA VAL A 19 5.35 16.42 19.69
C VAL A 19 5.77 16.54 18.22
N LEU A 20 6.67 17.47 17.89
CA LEU A 20 7.17 17.64 16.52
C LEU A 20 7.84 16.37 16.01
N VAL A 21 8.71 15.74 16.81
CA VAL A 21 9.36 14.47 16.47
C VAL A 21 8.31 13.37 16.22
N PHE A 22 7.31 13.26 17.08
CA PHE A 22 6.22 12.31 16.89
C PHE A 22 5.45 12.56 15.60
N VAL A 23 5.12 13.82 15.31
CA VAL A 23 4.43 14.21 14.06
C VAL A 23 5.29 13.86 12.84
N VAL A 24 6.58 14.20 12.85
CA VAL A 24 7.49 13.89 11.75
C VAL A 24 7.54 12.37 11.52
N ILE A 25 7.78 11.58 12.57
CA ILE A 25 7.83 10.11 12.47
C ILE A 25 6.52 9.55 11.90
N TRP A 26 5.37 10.08 12.32
CA TRP A 26 4.06 9.64 11.83
C TRP A 26 3.76 10.06 10.38
N THR A 27 4.33 11.17 9.90
CA THR A 27 4.12 11.65 8.52
C THR A 27 5.02 10.97 7.49
N ILE A 28 6.16 10.40 7.92
CA ILE A 28 7.10 9.72 7.02
C ILE A 28 6.44 8.63 6.17
N PRO A 29 5.63 7.69 6.71
CA PRO A 29 4.94 6.69 5.89
C PRO A 29 3.99 7.29 4.85
N THR A 30 3.24 8.32 5.23
CA THR A 30 2.32 9.02 4.30
C THR A 30 3.07 9.71 3.18
N LEU A 31 4.18 10.37 3.50
CA LEU A 31 5.06 10.97 2.50
C LEU A 31 5.64 9.90 1.57
N GLY A 32 6.06 8.76 2.12
CA GLY A 32 6.56 7.65 1.33
C GLY A 32 5.54 7.09 0.35
N ILE A 33 4.28 6.97 0.76
CA ILE A 33 3.17 6.57 -0.13
C ILE A 33 2.94 7.61 -1.21
N LEU A 34 2.92 8.91 -0.86
CA LEU A 34 2.74 10.01 -1.81
C LEU A 34 3.87 10.08 -2.85
N VAL A 35 5.12 9.91 -2.43
CA VAL A 35 6.25 9.88 -3.37
C VAL A 35 6.16 8.64 -4.24
N SER A 36 5.80 7.49 -3.67
CA SER A 36 5.67 6.23 -4.43
C SER A 36 4.52 6.28 -5.44
N SER A 37 3.42 6.97 -5.16
CA SER A 37 2.29 7.07 -6.11
C SER A 37 2.65 7.83 -7.39
N LEU A 38 3.68 8.67 -7.35
CA LEU A 38 4.21 9.39 -8.52
C LEU A 38 5.34 8.67 -9.24
N ARG A 39 5.78 7.49 -8.78
CA ARG A 39 6.89 6.74 -9.38
C ARG A 39 6.38 5.67 -10.34
N ASP A 40 7.18 5.38 -11.36
CA ASP A 40 6.96 4.25 -12.23
C ASP A 40 6.98 2.91 -11.45
N LYS A 41 6.09 1.98 -11.82
CA LYS A 41 5.90 0.70 -11.13
C LYS A 41 7.21 -0.09 -10.98
N ASP A 42 8.05 -0.08 -11.99
CA ASP A 42 9.30 -0.85 -11.97
C ASP A 42 10.31 -0.24 -10.98
N GLN A 43 10.28 1.10 -10.81
CA GLN A 43 11.13 1.80 -9.84
C GLN A 43 10.69 1.60 -8.39
N ILE A 44 9.37 1.47 -8.16
CA ILE A 44 8.81 1.14 -6.83
C ILE A 44 9.30 -0.24 -6.36
N ILE A 45 9.38 -1.21 -7.29
CA ILE A 45 9.87 -2.56 -6.99
C ILE A 45 11.39 -2.54 -6.77
N ALA A 46 12.13 -1.76 -7.56
CA ALA A 46 13.59 -1.75 -7.54
C ALA A 46 14.19 -1.03 -6.32
N SER A 47 13.51 -0.03 -5.75
CA SER A 47 14.09 0.80 -4.68
C SER A 47 13.06 1.51 -3.81
N GLY A 48 13.43 1.76 -2.55
CA GLY A 48 12.62 2.54 -1.61
C GLY A 48 12.37 3.99 -2.08
N TRP A 49 11.27 4.58 -1.61
CA TRP A 49 10.82 5.92 -2.02
C TRP A 49 11.82 7.03 -1.72
N TRP A 50 12.70 6.85 -0.72
CA TRP A 50 13.77 7.80 -0.40
C TRP A 50 14.84 7.91 -1.51
N ASN A 51 14.89 6.95 -2.45
CA ASN A 51 15.78 6.97 -3.61
C ASN A 51 15.05 7.45 -4.89
N SER A 52 13.92 8.16 -4.77
CA SER A 52 13.09 8.56 -5.91
C SER A 52 13.79 9.49 -6.91
N PHE A 53 14.79 10.26 -6.47
CA PHE A 53 15.59 11.16 -7.32
C PHE A 53 16.89 10.53 -7.82
N ALA A 54 17.22 9.32 -7.37
CA ALA A 54 18.40 8.58 -7.79
C ALA A 54 18.05 7.59 -8.89
N SER A 55 19.01 7.31 -9.78
CA SER A 55 18.87 6.22 -10.75
C SER A 55 18.74 4.89 -10.02
N SER A 56 17.74 4.10 -10.41
CA SER A 56 17.54 2.75 -9.86
C SER A 56 18.19 1.72 -10.77
N SER A 57 18.88 0.73 -10.19
CA SER A 57 19.37 -0.41 -10.95
C SER A 57 18.26 -1.45 -11.10
N GLN A 58 17.99 -1.89 -12.32
CA GLN A 58 17.04 -2.96 -12.60
C GLN A 58 17.75 -4.11 -13.30
N THR A 59 17.38 -5.35 -12.97
CA THR A 59 17.90 -6.53 -13.67
C THR A 59 17.01 -6.83 -14.86
N GLU A 60 17.57 -6.69 -16.05
CA GLU A 60 16.92 -7.00 -17.31
C GLU A 60 17.50 -8.29 -17.89
N ALA A 61 16.79 -8.89 -18.84
CA ALA A 61 17.25 -10.09 -19.55
C ALA A 61 17.22 -9.83 -21.07
N GLY A 62 18.40 -9.88 -21.70
CA GLY A 62 18.57 -9.82 -23.14
C GLY A 62 18.94 -11.18 -23.73
N ARG A 63 18.88 -11.27 -25.05
CA ARG A 63 19.40 -12.42 -25.80
C ARG A 63 20.43 -11.92 -26.81
N LEU A 64 21.60 -12.54 -26.80
CA LEU A 64 22.65 -12.24 -27.77
C LEU A 64 22.21 -12.73 -29.16
N PRO A 65 22.83 -12.23 -30.24
CA PRO A 65 22.61 -12.74 -31.60
C PRO A 65 22.86 -14.25 -31.70
N ALA A 66 22.18 -14.89 -32.66
CA ALA A 66 22.34 -16.32 -32.94
C ALA A 66 23.72 -16.63 -33.56
N ALA A 67 24.03 -17.92 -33.68
CA ALA A 67 25.28 -18.40 -34.28
C ALA A 67 25.53 -17.87 -35.70
N SER A 68 24.47 -17.54 -36.45
CA SER A 68 24.57 -16.95 -37.79
C SER A 68 25.28 -15.59 -37.84
N ALA A 69 25.33 -14.87 -36.72
CA ALA A 69 26.00 -13.57 -36.60
C ALA A 69 27.50 -13.69 -36.22
N GLN A 70 28.03 -14.90 -36.10
CA GLN A 70 29.43 -15.12 -35.72
C GLN A 70 30.40 -14.71 -36.84
N THR A 71 31.55 -14.18 -36.43
CA THR A 71 32.68 -13.86 -37.31
C THR A 71 33.93 -14.56 -36.80
N GLN A 72 34.87 -14.89 -37.69
CA GLN A 72 36.17 -15.41 -37.27
C GLN A 72 37.16 -14.25 -37.09
N LYS A 73 37.72 -14.13 -35.89
CA LYS A 73 38.82 -13.20 -35.56
C LYS A 73 39.87 -13.95 -34.75
N ASP A 74 41.14 -13.82 -35.13
CA ASP A 74 42.29 -14.41 -34.43
C ASP A 74 42.15 -15.92 -34.12
N GLY A 75 41.58 -16.68 -35.07
CA GLY A 75 41.37 -18.13 -34.93
C GLY A 75 40.24 -18.53 -33.97
N LYS A 76 39.42 -17.57 -33.50
CA LYS A 76 38.25 -17.80 -32.66
C LYS A 76 36.98 -17.36 -33.35
N TYR A 77 35.86 -17.96 -32.95
CA TYR A 77 34.52 -17.52 -33.36
C TYR A 77 34.04 -16.47 -32.37
N VAL A 78 33.65 -15.30 -32.87
CA VAL A 78 33.28 -14.14 -32.06
C VAL A 78 31.93 -13.57 -32.52
N ILE A 79 31.05 -13.30 -31.57
CA ILE A 79 29.80 -12.56 -31.74
C ILE A 79 29.92 -11.26 -30.94
N GLU A 80 29.76 -10.13 -31.63
CA GLU A 80 29.83 -8.79 -31.04
C GLU A 80 28.52 -8.05 -31.28
N GLY A 81 28.19 -7.13 -30.38
CA GLY A 81 27.00 -6.29 -30.52
C GLY A 81 26.75 -5.44 -29.29
N ASN A 82 25.52 -4.94 -29.17
CA ASN A 82 25.07 -4.21 -27.98
C ASN A 82 23.81 -4.86 -27.41
N VAL A 83 23.77 -5.08 -26.09
CA VAL A 83 22.63 -5.73 -25.42
C VAL A 83 21.36 -4.88 -25.39
N PHE A 84 21.47 -3.57 -25.65
CA PHE A 84 20.34 -2.64 -25.78
C PHE A 84 19.79 -2.55 -27.21
N GLY A 85 20.47 -3.11 -28.22
CA GLY A 85 20.10 -2.92 -29.62
C GLY A 85 20.08 -1.44 -30.02
N ASP A 86 18.98 -0.99 -30.64
CA ASP A 86 18.72 0.43 -30.97
C ASP A 86 18.13 1.24 -29.80
N GLY A 87 18.04 0.64 -28.60
CA GLY A 87 17.48 1.26 -27.41
C GLY A 87 18.36 2.36 -26.82
N ALA A 88 17.80 3.09 -25.85
CA ALA A 88 18.53 4.10 -25.11
C ALA A 88 19.71 3.47 -24.35
N LYS A 89 20.92 4.02 -24.54
CA LYS A 89 22.13 3.60 -23.82
C LYS A 89 21.95 3.84 -22.32
N ARG A 90 22.21 2.81 -21.52
CA ARG A 90 22.17 2.83 -20.05
C ARG A 90 23.45 2.24 -19.51
N ASP A 91 23.84 2.63 -18.31
CA ASP A 91 25.02 2.05 -17.67
C ASP A 91 24.70 0.67 -17.11
N ILE A 92 25.52 -0.32 -17.46
CA ILE A 92 25.48 -1.66 -16.89
C ILE A 92 26.51 -1.75 -15.77
N SER A 93 26.07 -2.14 -14.59
CA SER A 93 26.94 -2.33 -13.43
C SER A 93 27.49 -3.77 -13.32
N ALA A 94 26.66 -4.75 -13.66
CA ALA A 94 26.97 -6.18 -13.57
C ALA A 94 26.11 -6.98 -14.56
N PHE A 95 26.55 -8.20 -14.86
CA PHE A 95 25.86 -9.14 -15.74
C PHE A 95 26.01 -10.59 -15.26
N GLY A 96 25.22 -11.47 -15.86
CA GLY A 96 25.21 -12.90 -15.57
C GLY A 96 24.54 -13.68 -16.69
N VAL A 97 24.79 -14.99 -16.74
CA VAL A 97 24.23 -15.87 -17.79
C VAL A 97 23.15 -16.82 -17.29
N LYS A 98 22.92 -16.84 -15.97
CA LYS A 98 21.90 -17.66 -15.31
C LYS A 98 20.92 -16.75 -14.60
N ALA A 99 19.63 -17.06 -14.68
CA ALA A 99 18.58 -16.31 -13.97
C ALA A 99 18.80 -16.30 -12.45
N ALA A 100 19.37 -17.38 -11.91
CA ALA A 100 19.68 -17.51 -10.48
C ALA A 100 20.86 -16.64 -10.02
N ALA A 101 21.70 -16.16 -10.94
CA ALA A 101 22.87 -15.35 -10.64
C ALA A 101 23.05 -14.25 -11.72
N PRO A 102 22.12 -13.29 -11.81
CA PRO A 102 22.05 -12.34 -12.92
C PRO A 102 23.11 -11.22 -12.85
N THR A 103 23.78 -11.06 -11.71
CA THR A 103 24.82 -10.05 -11.45
C THR A 103 26.13 -10.68 -11.01
N GLN A 104 26.38 -11.93 -11.42
CA GLN A 104 27.55 -12.71 -11.02
C GLN A 104 28.89 -12.04 -11.40
N TYR A 105 28.93 -11.36 -12.54
CA TYR A 105 30.13 -10.76 -13.11
C TYR A 105 30.00 -9.24 -13.18
N LYS A 106 31.07 -8.52 -12.86
CA LYS A 106 31.09 -7.05 -12.99
C LYS A 106 31.16 -6.66 -14.46
N ALA A 107 30.50 -5.58 -14.85
CA ALA A 107 30.62 -5.06 -16.20
C ALA A 107 32.09 -4.76 -16.56
N GLY A 108 32.50 -5.11 -17.78
CA GLY A 108 33.86 -5.01 -18.29
C GLY A 108 34.76 -6.21 -17.95
N THR A 109 34.28 -7.20 -17.18
CA THR A 109 35.03 -8.44 -16.91
C THR A 109 34.64 -9.55 -17.88
N ALA A 110 35.61 -10.37 -18.29
CA ALA A 110 35.35 -11.55 -19.10
C ALA A 110 34.87 -12.69 -18.20
N ALA A 111 33.63 -13.12 -18.39
CA ALA A 111 33.03 -14.28 -17.74
C ALA A 111 33.39 -15.55 -18.49
N ASP A 112 33.92 -16.55 -17.79
CA ASP A 112 34.12 -17.90 -18.33
C ASP A 112 32.81 -18.68 -18.25
N LEU A 113 32.36 -19.20 -19.40
CA LEU A 113 31.13 -19.97 -19.56
C LEU A 113 31.39 -21.48 -19.61
N GLY A 114 32.65 -21.90 -19.54
CA GLY A 114 33.09 -23.28 -19.76
C GLY A 114 33.46 -23.54 -21.21
N ASP A 115 34.21 -24.62 -21.44
CA ASP A 115 34.67 -25.06 -22.78
C ASP A 115 35.47 -24.00 -23.57
N GLY A 116 36.09 -23.05 -22.86
CA GLY A 116 36.83 -21.93 -23.44
C GLY A 116 35.96 -20.81 -24.01
N VAL A 117 34.64 -20.87 -23.77
CA VAL A 117 33.70 -19.81 -24.17
C VAL A 117 33.76 -18.68 -23.14
N THR A 118 33.94 -17.46 -23.62
CA THR A 118 34.02 -16.26 -22.77
C THR A 118 33.01 -15.22 -23.21
N LEU A 119 32.35 -14.57 -22.25
CA LEU A 119 31.44 -13.46 -22.47
C LEU A 119 31.89 -12.25 -21.66
N GLN A 120 32.12 -11.13 -22.33
CA GLN A 120 32.34 -9.85 -21.70
C GLN A 120 31.18 -8.92 -22.07
N VAL A 121 30.58 -8.27 -21.08
CA VAL A 121 29.59 -7.19 -21.26
C VAL A 121 30.14 -5.94 -20.61
N ASN A 122 30.32 -4.86 -21.37
CA ASN A 122 30.86 -3.59 -20.92
C ASN A 122 29.76 -2.68 -20.35
N ALA A 123 30.18 -1.62 -19.65
CA ALA A 123 29.26 -0.68 -19.00
C ALA A 123 28.33 0.04 -20.00
N ASP A 124 28.77 0.26 -21.25
CA ASP A 124 27.99 0.91 -22.31
C ASP A 124 27.02 -0.04 -23.05
N GLY A 125 26.93 -1.30 -22.61
CA GLY A 125 26.12 -2.34 -23.22
C GLY A 125 26.77 -3.08 -24.38
N SER A 126 27.99 -2.69 -24.81
CA SER A 126 28.72 -3.48 -25.79
C SER A 126 29.12 -4.83 -25.21
N PHE A 127 29.05 -5.89 -26.00
CA PHE A 127 29.45 -7.22 -25.56
C PHE A 127 30.30 -7.93 -26.61
N VAL A 128 31.11 -8.87 -26.12
CA VAL A 128 31.92 -9.78 -26.94
C VAL A 128 31.74 -11.18 -26.38
N LEU A 129 31.21 -12.08 -27.20
CA LEU A 129 31.13 -13.51 -26.92
C LEU A 129 32.14 -14.24 -27.82
N ALA A 130 33.13 -14.90 -27.24
CA ALA A 130 34.19 -15.57 -27.97
C ALA A 130 34.27 -17.06 -27.61
N SER A 131 34.50 -17.91 -28.61
CA SER A 131 34.63 -19.36 -28.45
C SER A 131 35.73 -19.93 -29.36
N PRO A 132 36.48 -20.94 -28.92
CA PRO A 132 37.41 -21.68 -29.78
C PRO A 132 36.68 -22.59 -30.79
N LYS A 133 35.41 -22.95 -30.52
CA LYS A 133 34.55 -23.74 -31.41
C LYS A 133 33.47 -22.87 -32.03
N ALA A 134 32.99 -23.22 -33.22
CA ALA A 134 31.87 -22.54 -33.85
C ALA A 134 30.64 -22.57 -32.93
N PHE A 135 29.92 -21.46 -32.83
CA PHE A 135 28.63 -21.45 -32.17
C PHE A 135 27.63 -22.21 -33.05
N GLU A 136 26.72 -22.93 -32.41
CA GLU A 136 25.65 -23.68 -33.07
C GLU A 136 24.29 -23.28 -32.48
N GLY A 137 23.25 -23.32 -33.33
CA GLY A 137 21.86 -23.10 -32.93
C GLY A 137 21.26 -21.74 -33.32
N ASP A 138 19.94 -21.75 -33.48
CA ASP A 138 19.14 -20.60 -33.97
C ASP A 138 18.82 -19.57 -32.88
N ARG A 139 19.16 -19.88 -31.63
CA ARG A 139 18.85 -19.05 -30.47
C ARG A 139 20.13 -18.66 -29.75
N GLY A 140 20.45 -17.38 -29.78
CA GLY A 140 21.62 -16.86 -29.07
C GLY A 140 21.50 -16.99 -27.54
N GLN A 141 22.66 -16.88 -26.89
CA GLN A 141 22.83 -17.01 -25.45
C GLN A 141 22.00 -15.95 -24.71
N ARG A 142 21.30 -16.36 -23.64
CA ARG A 142 20.58 -15.41 -22.77
C ARG A 142 21.57 -14.78 -21.79
N VAL A 143 21.49 -13.47 -21.64
CA VAL A 143 22.29 -12.67 -20.71
C VAL A 143 21.36 -11.84 -19.84
N TYR A 144 21.69 -11.74 -18.57
CA TYR A 144 21.03 -10.89 -17.59
C TYR A 144 21.99 -9.77 -17.25
N TYR A 145 21.48 -8.54 -17.11
CA TYR A 145 22.31 -7.39 -16.81
C TYR A 145 21.58 -6.40 -15.91
N ALA A 146 22.33 -5.80 -15.00
CA ALA A 146 21.85 -4.76 -14.10
C ALA A 146 22.08 -3.39 -14.75
N SER A 147 21.05 -2.85 -15.39
CA SER A 147 21.04 -1.54 -16.06
C SER A 147 20.59 -0.43 -15.10
N SER A 148 21.18 0.76 -15.20
CA SER A 148 20.68 1.94 -14.50
C SER A 148 19.55 2.60 -15.29
N ALA A 149 18.39 2.77 -14.67
CA ALA A 149 17.29 3.56 -15.23
C ALA A 149 17.21 4.93 -14.50
N PRO A 150 17.13 6.06 -15.24
CA PRO A 150 16.95 7.38 -14.62
C PRO A 150 15.60 7.47 -13.91
N PRO A 151 15.45 8.34 -12.89
CA PRO A 151 14.20 8.50 -12.16
C PRO A 151 13.07 8.93 -13.12
N LYS A 152 11.93 8.23 -13.06
CA LYS A 152 10.77 8.47 -13.91
C LYS A 152 9.57 8.74 -13.01
N PHE A 153 9.09 9.98 -13.06
CA PHE A 153 7.85 10.38 -12.41
C PHE A 153 6.70 10.31 -13.40
N THR A 154 5.56 9.78 -12.96
CA THR A 154 4.38 9.56 -13.79
C THR A 154 3.10 9.65 -12.95
N THR A 155 1.98 9.95 -13.60
CA THR A 155 0.63 9.93 -13.02
C THR A 155 -0.15 8.67 -13.40
N GLU A 156 0.44 7.75 -14.17
CA GLU A 156 -0.21 6.52 -14.67
C GLU A 156 -0.83 5.68 -13.54
N ASN A 157 -0.24 5.67 -12.34
CA ASN A 157 -0.79 4.97 -11.18
C ASN A 157 -2.18 5.51 -10.78
N TYR A 158 -2.43 6.80 -10.92
CA TYR A 158 -3.73 7.41 -10.63
C TYR A 158 -4.74 7.04 -11.71
N ASP A 159 -4.35 7.10 -12.97
CA ASP A 159 -5.24 6.74 -14.08
C ASP A 159 -5.67 5.27 -13.98
N ALA A 160 -4.70 4.39 -13.68
CA ALA A 160 -4.93 2.96 -13.48
C ALA A 160 -5.89 2.64 -12.33
N VAL A 161 -5.98 3.51 -11.31
CA VAL A 161 -6.88 3.32 -10.16
C VAL A 161 -8.20 4.04 -10.42
N LEU A 162 -8.18 5.37 -10.58
CA LEU A 162 -9.37 6.21 -10.66
C LEU A 162 -10.31 5.82 -11.81
N PHE A 163 -9.76 5.36 -12.93
CA PHE A 163 -10.53 4.94 -14.10
C PHE A 163 -10.62 3.43 -14.26
N SER A 164 -10.16 2.64 -13.28
CA SER A 164 -10.39 1.20 -13.27
C SER A 164 -11.88 0.88 -13.12
N GLU A 165 -12.32 -0.16 -13.82
CA GLU A 165 -13.68 -0.66 -13.72
C GLU A 165 -14.01 -1.06 -12.27
N GLY A 166 -15.12 -0.55 -11.75
CA GLY A 166 -15.65 -0.93 -10.44
C GLY A 166 -15.30 0.02 -9.28
N ILE A 167 -14.40 1.00 -9.43
CA ILE A 167 -14.16 2.01 -8.37
C ILE A 167 -15.40 2.87 -8.15
N GLY A 168 -16.02 3.39 -9.21
CA GLY A 168 -17.24 4.20 -9.08
C GLY A 168 -18.36 3.44 -8.36
N ARG A 169 -18.50 2.14 -8.63
CA ARG A 169 -19.46 1.27 -7.94
C ARG A 169 -19.09 1.06 -6.47
N SER A 170 -17.82 0.82 -6.18
CA SER A 170 -17.33 0.68 -4.80
C SER A 170 -17.54 1.95 -3.98
N PHE A 171 -17.34 3.11 -4.60
CA PHE A 171 -17.61 4.41 -4.01
C PHE A 171 -19.11 4.59 -3.71
N MET A 172 -20.01 4.26 -4.65
CA MET A 172 -21.45 4.28 -4.41
C MET A 172 -21.93 3.28 -3.36
N ASN A 173 -21.38 2.06 -3.35
CA ASN A 173 -21.68 1.09 -2.30
C ASN A 173 -21.28 1.63 -0.92
N SER A 174 -20.13 2.32 -0.84
CA SER A 174 -19.66 2.95 0.39
C SER A 174 -20.63 4.02 0.87
N LEU A 175 -21.06 4.95 0.01
CA LEU A 175 -22.06 5.97 0.38
C LEU A 175 -23.41 5.36 0.76
N THR A 176 -23.85 4.34 0.02
CA THR A 176 -25.10 3.61 0.29
C THR A 176 -25.07 2.98 1.67
N VAL A 177 -23.90 2.56 2.16
CA VAL A 177 -23.73 2.03 3.51
C VAL A 177 -23.59 3.16 4.55
N THR A 178 -22.70 4.13 4.33
CA THR A 178 -22.29 5.10 5.35
C THR A 178 -23.35 6.15 5.66
N ILE A 179 -24.12 6.60 4.67
CA ILE A 179 -25.15 7.63 4.88
C ILE A 179 -26.26 7.10 5.81
N PRO A 180 -26.92 5.96 5.53
CA PRO A 180 -27.92 5.42 6.45
C PRO A 180 -27.33 4.96 7.78
N ALA A 181 -26.12 4.38 7.77
CA ALA A 181 -25.39 3.98 8.98
C ALA A 181 -25.07 5.14 9.92
N THR A 182 -25.09 6.38 9.42
CA THR A 182 -24.92 7.59 10.25
C THR A 182 -26.27 8.12 10.72
N ILE A 183 -27.23 8.26 9.79
CA ILE A 183 -28.53 8.89 10.07
C ILE A 183 -29.37 8.04 11.04
N ILE A 184 -29.49 6.74 10.78
CA ILE A 184 -30.38 5.84 11.54
C ILE A 184 -30.02 5.81 13.03
N PRO A 185 -28.77 5.48 13.44
CA PRO A 185 -28.44 5.46 14.86
C PRO A 185 -28.48 6.84 15.51
N ILE A 186 -28.17 7.94 14.81
CA ILE A 186 -28.28 9.29 15.39
C ILE A 186 -29.73 9.63 15.72
N LEU A 187 -30.67 9.35 14.82
CA LEU A 187 -32.09 9.61 15.06
C LEU A 187 -32.61 8.83 16.27
N ILE A 188 -32.32 7.52 16.33
CA ILE A 188 -32.71 6.68 17.47
C ILE A 188 -32.02 7.16 18.76
N ALA A 189 -30.73 7.48 18.68
CA ALA A 189 -29.95 7.93 19.81
C ALA A 189 -30.43 9.28 20.36
N ALA A 190 -30.90 10.19 19.50
CA ALA A 190 -31.43 11.49 19.93
C ALA A 190 -32.64 11.31 20.86
N PHE A 191 -33.59 10.45 20.48
CA PHE A 191 -34.75 10.14 21.32
C PHE A 191 -34.34 9.46 22.64
N ALA A 192 -33.46 8.46 22.57
CA ALA A 192 -32.99 7.76 23.76
C ALA A 192 -32.17 8.68 24.69
N ALA A 193 -31.32 9.53 24.13
CA ALA A 193 -30.50 10.48 24.88
C ALA A 193 -31.35 11.52 25.60
N TYR A 194 -32.38 12.06 24.96
CA TYR A 194 -33.34 12.97 25.58
C TYR A 194 -34.02 12.30 26.81
N ALA A 195 -34.57 11.10 26.62
CA ALA A 195 -35.20 10.35 27.70
C ALA A 195 -34.21 10.06 28.84
N LEU A 196 -32.98 9.63 28.53
CA LEU A 196 -31.95 9.29 29.51
C LEU A 196 -31.26 10.49 30.14
N ALA A 197 -31.41 11.70 29.60
CA ALA A 197 -30.88 12.94 30.15
C ALA A 197 -31.86 13.59 31.13
N TRP A 198 -33.14 13.71 30.75
CA TRP A 198 -34.09 14.54 31.50
C TRP A 198 -35.27 13.79 32.11
N MET A 199 -35.72 12.66 31.54
CA MET A 199 -36.85 11.93 32.09
C MET A 199 -36.44 11.11 33.33
N ARG A 200 -37.34 11.01 34.31
CA ARG A 200 -37.18 10.18 35.50
C ARG A 200 -38.09 8.96 35.38
N PHE A 201 -37.52 7.77 35.31
CA PHE A 201 -38.25 6.52 35.22
C PHE A 201 -37.43 5.38 35.86
N PRO A 202 -38.08 4.31 36.34
CA PRO A 202 -37.39 3.19 36.99
C PRO A 202 -36.45 2.46 36.00
N GLY A 203 -35.26 2.06 36.46
CA GLY A 203 -34.28 1.33 35.63
C GLY A 203 -33.35 2.21 34.78
N ARG A 204 -33.50 3.54 34.80
CA ARG A 204 -32.65 4.49 34.04
C ARG A 204 -31.14 4.27 34.26
N ALA A 205 -30.70 4.06 35.50
CA ALA A 205 -29.28 3.86 35.81
C ALA A 205 -28.73 2.56 35.21
N LEU A 206 -29.52 1.48 35.23
CA LEU A 206 -29.15 0.20 34.64
C LEU A 206 -29.02 0.31 33.12
N LEU A 207 -29.96 0.98 32.45
CA LEU A 207 -29.88 1.20 31.00
C LEU A 207 -28.61 1.97 30.61
N ILE A 208 -28.25 3.02 31.36
CA ILE A 208 -27.02 3.76 31.13
C ILE A 208 -25.79 2.86 31.30
N ALA A 209 -25.76 2.03 32.35
CA ALA A 209 -24.67 1.10 32.60
C ALA A 209 -24.54 0.06 31.47
N VAL A 210 -25.65 -0.49 30.97
CA VAL A 210 -25.67 -1.42 29.82
C VAL A 210 -25.15 -0.74 28.56
N ILE A 211 -25.62 0.47 28.25
CA ILE A 211 -25.17 1.25 27.09
C ILE A 211 -23.66 1.48 27.14
N ILE A 212 -23.12 1.88 28.30
CA ILE A 212 -21.68 2.06 28.47
C ILE A 212 -20.93 0.73 28.35
N GLY A 213 -21.47 -0.35 28.93
CA GLY A 213 -20.89 -1.69 28.81
C GLY A 213 -20.80 -2.20 27.36
N LEU A 214 -21.78 -1.85 26.52
CA LEU A 214 -21.77 -2.22 25.10
C LEU A 214 -20.64 -1.54 24.30
N LEU A 215 -20.08 -0.41 24.78
CA LEU A 215 -18.92 0.25 24.16
C LEU A 215 -17.64 -0.58 24.25
N VAL A 216 -17.58 -1.52 25.20
CA VAL A 216 -16.41 -2.37 25.43
C VAL A 216 -16.34 -3.50 24.40
N VAL A 217 -17.44 -3.79 23.69
CA VAL A 217 -17.51 -4.93 22.76
C VAL A 217 -16.57 -4.68 21.57
N PRO A 218 -15.54 -5.53 21.36
CA PRO A 218 -14.65 -5.38 20.22
C PRO A 218 -15.36 -5.80 18.94
N LEU A 219 -15.41 -4.89 17.96
CA LEU A 219 -16.09 -5.12 16.68
C LEU A 219 -15.57 -6.37 15.98
N GLN A 220 -14.25 -6.60 16.01
CA GLN A 220 -13.59 -7.72 15.33
C GLN A 220 -14.04 -9.09 15.89
N MET A 221 -14.25 -9.22 17.21
CA MET A 221 -14.66 -10.49 17.83
C MET A 221 -16.13 -10.80 17.56
N SER A 222 -16.93 -9.77 17.28
CA SER A 222 -18.38 -9.91 17.06
C SER A 222 -18.74 -10.34 15.63
N LEU A 223 -17.80 -10.29 14.69
CA LEU A 223 -18.08 -10.47 13.26
C LEU A 223 -18.65 -11.85 12.92
N ILE A 224 -18.05 -12.94 13.45
CA ILE A 224 -18.54 -14.31 13.22
C ILE A 224 -19.94 -14.51 13.84
N PRO A 225 -20.17 -14.19 15.13
CA PRO A 225 -21.51 -14.24 15.71
C PRO A 225 -22.55 -13.43 14.93
N LEU A 226 -22.20 -12.23 14.47
CA LEU A 226 -23.11 -11.36 13.72
C LEU A 226 -23.48 -11.96 12.36
N LEU A 227 -22.51 -12.53 11.64
CA LEU A 227 -22.79 -13.24 10.38
C LEU A 227 -23.71 -14.44 10.60
N LYS A 228 -23.51 -15.21 11.68
CA LYS A 228 -24.40 -16.32 12.03
C LYS A 228 -25.82 -15.84 12.32
N LEU A 229 -25.94 -14.74 13.08
CA LEU A 229 -27.23 -14.11 13.37
C LEU A 229 -27.94 -13.67 12.08
N TYR A 230 -27.23 -13.02 11.16
CA TYR A 230 -27.82 -12.53 9.91
C TYR A 230 -28.22 -13.63 8.96
N ASN A 231 -27.44 -14.71 8.90
CA ASN A 231 -27.81 -15.89 8.16
C ASN A 231 -29.08 -16.51 8.75
N GLY A 232 -29.16 -16.66 10.08
CA GLY A 232 -30.35 -17.19 10.76
C GLY A 232 -31.60 -16.34 10.53
N VAL A 233 -31.50 -15.02 10.71
CA VAL A 233 -32.59 -14.06 10.46
C VAL A 233 -33.00 -14.10 8.98
N GLY A 234 -32.04 -14.09 8.06
CA GLY A 234 -32.32 -14.18 6.62
C GLY A 234 -33.04 -15.47 6.24
N THR A 235 -32.61 -16.62 6.77
CA THR A 235 -33.30 -17.89 6.56
C THR A 235 -34.70 -17.92 7.15
N PHE A 236 -34.91 -17.28 8.30
CA PHE A 236 -36.21 -17.24 8.97
C PHE A 236 -37.23 -16.38 8.22
N PHE A 237 -36.81 -15.19 7.76
CA PHE A 237 -37.68 -14.27 7.03
C PHE A 237 -37.70 -14.50 5.50
N GLY A 238 -36.92 -15.45 4.98
CA GLY A 238 -36.79 -15.71 3.55
C GLY A 238 -36.08 -14.58 2.78
N VAL A 239 -35.27 -13.77 3.46
CA VAL A 239 -34.58 -12.61 2.88
C VAL A 239 -33.08 -12.91 2.72
N PRO A 240 -32.42 -12.48 1.64
CA PRO A 240 -30.98 -12.67 1.50
C PRO A 240 -30.20 -12.02 2.66
N SER A 241 -29.31 -12.77 3.28
CA SER A 241 -28.55 -12.34 4.46
C SER A 241 -27.45 -11.32 4.14
N LYS A 242 -27.06 -11.19 2.87
CA LYS A 242 -26.00 -10.30 2.38
C LYS A 242 -26.58 -9.09 1.64
N THR A 243 -27.41 -8.31 2.32
CA THR A 243 -27.99 -7.06 1.79
C THR A 243 -27.52 -5.84 2.56
N TYR A 244 -27.72 -4.65 1.97
CA TYR A 244 -27.47 -3.36 2.63
C TYR A 244 -28.23 -3.23 3.95
N LEU A 245 -29.43 -3.80 4.06
CA LEU A 245 -30.23 -3.75 5.28
C LEU A 245 -29.49 -4.37 6.47
N GLY A 246 -28.90 -5.57 6.29
CA GLY A 246 -28.10 -6.20 7.34
C GLY A 246 -26.91 -5.33 7.75
N ILE A 247 -26.24 -4.71 6.78
CA ILE A 247 -25.12 -3.81 7.04
C ILE A 247 -25.59 -2.57 7.82
N TRP A 248 -26.70 -1.93 7.46
CA TRP A 248 -27.26 -0.79 8.18
C TRP A 248 -27.66 -1.13 9.61
N LEU A 249 -28.29 -2.30 9.83
CA LEU A 249 -28.63 -2.77 11.16
C LEU A 249 -27.40 -3.05 12.01
N ALA A 250 -26.31 -3.54 11.40
CA ALA A 250 -25.05 -3.80 12.10
C ALA A 250 -24.45 -2.50 12.60
N HIS A 251 -24.28 -1.54 11.68
CA HIS A 251 -23.76 -0.22 12.02
C HIS A 251 -24.65 0.51 13.02
N THR A 252 -25.96 0.36 12.93
CA THR A 252 -26.89 0.92 13.92
C THR A 252 -26.63 0.30 15.29
N GLY A 253 -26.62 -1.03 15.41
CA GLY A 253 -26.40 -1.71 16.69
C GLY A 253 -25.08 -1.34 17.38
N PHE A 254 -23.98 -1.27 16.62
CA PHE A 254 -22.66 -0.91 17.16
C PHE A 254 -22.48 0.60 17.38
N GLY A 255 -23.06 1.44 16.53
CA GLY A 255 -22.95 2.90 16.63
C GLY A 255 -23.86 3.50 17.70
N LEU A 256 -24.99 2.86 18.01
CA LEU A 256 -26.02 3.38 18.89
C LEU A 256 -25.53 3.68 20.32
N PRO A 257 -24.75 2.82 21.00
CA PRO A 257 -24.30 3.10 22.36
C PRO A 257 -23.42 4.36 22.44
N PHE A 258 -22.53 4.56 21.46
CA PHE A 258 -21.67 5.72 21.39
C PHE A 258 -22.46 6.99 21.08
N ALA A 259 -23.37 6.92 20.11
CA ALA A 259 -24.25 8.03 19.77
C ALA A 259 -25.13 8.45 20.95
N ILE A 260 -25.75 7.50 21.68
CA ILE A 260 -26.54 7.80 22.88
C ILE A 260 -25.67 8.45 23.95
N TYR A 261 -24.48 7.88 24.21
CA TYR A 261 -23.58 8.40 25.23
C TYR A 261 -23.16 9.85 24.95
N LEU A 262 -22.76 10.15 23.72
CA LEU A 262 -22.36 11.50 23.30
C LEU A 262 -23.54 12.49 23.38
N LEU A 263 -24.67 12.16 22.75
CA LEU A 263 -25.83 13.05 22.71
C LEU A 263 -26.41 13.28 24.10
N ARG A 264 -26.45 12.25 24.95
CA ARG A 264 -26.89 12.39 26.34
C ARG A 264 -25.97 13.33 27.11
N SER A 265 -24.65 13.19 26.94
CA SER A 265 -23.68 14.03 27.65
C SER A 265 -23.83 15.50 27.26
N TYR A 266 -24.11 15.77 25.98
CA TYR A 266 -24.42 17.12 25.50
C TYR A 266 -25.76 17.64 26.05
N ILE A 267 -26.86 16.90 25.88
CA ILE A 267 -28.21 17.31 26.34
C ILE A 267 -28.24 17.53 27.85
N ALA A 268 -27.57 16.68 28.63
CA ALA A 268 -27.49 16.83 30.08
C ALA A 268 -26.72 18.09 30.54
N GLY A 269 -25.85 18.66 29.69
CA GLY A 269 -25.11 19.89 29.96
C GLY A 269 -25.88 21.18 29.68
N LEU A 270 -27.04 21.11 29.00
CA LEU A 270 -27.86 22.28 28.73
C LEU A 270 -28.61 22.73 29.99
N PRO A 271 -28.72 24.06 30.24
CA PRO A 271 -29.55 24.58 31.33
C PRO A 271 -30.98 24.07 31.21
N ARG A 272 -31.61 23.72 32.33
CA ARG A 272 -33.00 23.21 32.30
C ARG A 272 -34.06 24.29 32.06
N GLU A 273 -33.65 25.55 32.08
CA GLU A 273 -34.53 26.73 31.96
C GLU A 273 -34.85 27.12 30.51
N ILE A 274 -34.13 26.56 29.53
CA ILE A 274 -34.32 26.83 28.09
C ILE A 274 -35.22 25.79 27.39
N MET A 275 -35.88 24.91 28.16
CA MET A 275 -36.81 23.87 27.71
C MET A 275 -38.01 23.81 28.64
#